data_AF-A0A7S3EXD8-F1
#
_entry.id   AF-A0A7S3EXD8-F1
#
_cell.length_a   1.000
_cell.length_b   1.000
_cell.length_c   1.000
_cell.angle_alpha   90.00
_cell.angle_beta   90.00
_cell.angle_gamma   90.00
#
_symmetry.space_group_name_H-M   'P 1'
#
loop_
_entity.id
_entity.type
_entity.pdbx_description
1 polymer ?
#
loop_
_entity_poly.entity_id
_entity_poly.type
_entity_poly.pdbx_seq_one_letter_code
_entity_poly.pdbx_strand_id
1 'polypeptide(L)'
;EMLSFCTVSIASSWNSTVLQQRLLNGSGGAHTMEATAPPSYASLDSLIAHLGANNIDLMQSLLRVAIDDTALPDARQAGLNVLQELVEDLDKAADFRKLNGFAPVVALLGETELQEAAAWVLGTAAQNQRELQLHLLDLHALPALLHIFRSANASTPARAKAMYATSALLRNCPEGQWQFQ
;
A
#
# COMPACT_ATOMS: atom_id res chain seq x y z
N GLU A 1 -2.85 -32.74 24.74
CA GLU A 1 -4.12 -32.09 24.43
C GLU A 1 -4.05 -30.60 24.80
N MET A 2 -4.72 -29.78 23.98
CA MET A 2 -5.12 -28.39 24.18
C MET A 2 -4.08 -27.26 24.12
N LEU A 3 -4.03 -26.71 22.91
CA LEU A 3 -3.61 -25.38 22.50
C LEU A 3 -4.34 -24.29 23.31
N SER A 4 -3.59 -23.36 23.91
CA SER A 4 -4.13 -22.08 24.38
C SER A 4 -3.77 -21.00 23.36
N PHE A 5 -4.75 -20.63 22.54
CA PHE A 5 -4.67 -19.50 21.62
C PHE A 5 -4.78 -18.20 22.42
N CYS A 6 -3.68 -17.45 22.51
CA CYS A 6 -3.69 -16.08 22.97
C CYS A 6 -3.94 -15.17 21.77
N THR A 7 -5.19 -14.72 21.58
CA THR A 7 -5.56 -13.72 20.59
C THR A 7 -5.05 -12.36 21.04
N VAL A 8 -3.96 -11.87 20.45
CA VAL A 8 -3.54 -10.48 20.57
C VAL A 8 -4.41 -9.65 19.62
N SER A 9 -5.46 -9.04 20.17
CA SER A 9 -6.14 -7.90 19.53
C SER A 9 -5.17 -6.73 19.48
N ILE A 10 -4.61 -6.44 18.30
CA ILE A 10 -3.96 -5.16 18.03
C ILE A 10 -5.09 -4.16 17.77
N ALA A 11 -5.57 -3.54 18.84
CA ALA A 11 -6.48 -2.41 18.76
C ALA A 11 -5.79 -1.27 18.01
N SER A 12 -6.45 -0.84 16.94
CA SER A 12 -6.18 0.36 16.15
C SER A 12 -6.12 1.60 17.04
N SER A 13 -4.91 2.10 17.28
CA SER A 13 -4.69 3.45 17.82
C SER A 13 -3.57 4.10 17.02
N TRP A 14 -3.91 4.54 15.81
CA TRP A 14 -3.05 5.38 14.98
C TRP A 14 -3.66 6.79 14.93
N ASN A 15 -3.42 7.50 16.03
CA ASN A 15 -2.99 8.91 16.07
C ASN A 15 -3.60 9.90 15.04
N SER A 16 -4.88 10.25 15.19
CA SER A 16 -5.48 11.41 14.49
C SER A 16 -5.36 12.73 15.28
N THR A 17 -4.71 12.74 16.45
CA THR A 17 -4.76 13.91 17.35
C THR A 17 -3.81 15.04 16.95
N VAL A 18 -2.68 14.75 16.29
CA VAL A 18 -1.70 15.78 15.92
C VAL A 18 -2.21 16.67 14.76
N LEU A 19 -2.99 16.08 13.84
CA LEU A 19 -3.60 16.83 12.73
C LEU A 19 -4.81 17.65 13.19
N GLN A 20 -5.56 17.19 14.20
CA GLN A 20 -6.70 17.94 14.74
C GLN A 20 -6.29 19.10 15.66
N GLN A 21 -5.17 19.00 16.39
CA GLN A 21 -4.71 20.09 17.28
C GLN A 21 -4.11 21.29 16.53
N ARG A 22 -3.56 21.10 15.32
CA ARG A 22 -2.99 22.21 14.53
C ARG A 22 -4.03 23.06 13.81
N LEU A 23 -5.24 22.55 13.59
CA LEU A 23 -6.31 23.28 12.93
C LEU A 23 -7.08 24.23 13.86
N LEU A 24 -6.85 24.18 15.18
CA LEU A 24 -7.60 24.98 16.17
C LEU A 24 -6.79 26.13 16.81
N ASN A 25 -5.46 26.22 16.60
CA ASN A 25 -4.60 27.18 17.31
C ASN A 25 -3.96 28.28 16.43
N GLY A 26 -4.48 28.54 15.23
CA GLY A 26 -3.91 29.51 14.30
C GLY A 26 -4.61 30.87 14.25
N SER A 27 -4.64 31.64 15.34
CA SER A 27 -4.97 33.07 15.28
C SER A 27 -3.87 33.92 15.92
N GLY A 28 -3.17 34.69 15.09
CA GLY A 28 -2.34 35.82 15.52
C GLY A 28 -0.91 35.84 14.98
N GLY A 29 -0.56 36.93 14.31
CA GLY A 29 0.81 37.45 14.22
C GLY A 29 1.49 37.30 12.86
N ALA A 30 1.54 38.42 12.12
CA ALA A 30 2.31 38.57 10.90
C ALA A 30 3.82 38.53 11.16
N HIS A 31 4.58 37.79 10.34
CA HIS A 31 5.97 38.13 9.96
C HIS A 31 6.36 37.41 8.67
N THR A 32 6.94 38.18 7.75
CA THR A 32 7.44 37.81 6.42
C THR A 32 8.68 36.91 6.49
N MET A 33 8.57 35.68 5.98
CA MET A 33 9.68 34.92 5.39
C MET A 33 9.12 34.07 4.25
N GLU A 34 9.68 34.24 3.06
CA GLU A 34 9.32 33.52 1.84
C GLU A 34 9.80 32.07 1.95
N ALA A 35 8.90 31.22 2.46
CA ALA A 35 9.04 29.78 2.44
C ALA A 35 8.57 29.28 1.08
N THR A 36 9.45 28.64 0.31
CA THR A 36 9.07 27.84 -0.85
C THR A 36 8.02 26.84 -0.39
N ALA A 37 6.79 27.01 -0.89
CA ALA A 37 5.64 26.24 -0.49
C ALA A 37 5.90 24.72 -0.60
N PRO A 38 5.45 23.89 0.35
CA PRO A 38 5.47 22.44 0.17
C PRO A 38 4.67 22.07 -1.10
N PRO A 39 5.03 20.98 -1.80
CA PRO A 39 4.25 20.53 -2.96
C PRO A 39 2.78 20.39 -2.56
N SER A 40 1.92 21.10 -3.29
CA SER A 40 0.52 21.27 -2.92
C SER A 40 -0.26 19.96 -3.11
N TYR A 41 -0.46 19.23 -2.00
CA TYR A 41 -1.32 18.04 -1.91
C TYR A 41 -2.79 18.33 -2.27
N ALA A 42 -3.20 19.61 -2.28
CA ALA A 42 -4.54 20.02 -2.72
C ALA A 42 -4.84 19.68 -4.19
N SER A 43 -3.81 19.54 -5.04
CA SER A 43 -4.00 19.10 -6.43
C SER A 43 -4.31 17.60 -6.54
N LEU A 44 -3.84 16.79 -5.60
CA LEU A 44 -4.19 15.37 -5.51
C LEU A 44 -5.60 15.20 -4.96
N ASP A 45 -5.96 15.91 -3.89
CA ASP A 45 -7.29 15.82 -3.28
C ASP A 45 -8.42 16.23 -4.23
N SER A 46 -8.20 17.29 -5.01
CA SER A 46 -9.16 17.77 -6.01
C SER A 46 -9.25 16.83 -7.23
N LEU A 47 -8.13 16.21 -7.64
CA LEU A 47 -8.10 15.20 -8.68
C LEU A 47 -8.80 13.91 -8.24
N ILE A 48 -8.59 13.47 -6.99
CA ILE A 48 -9.26 12.33 -6.36
C ILE A 48 -10.77 12.56 -6.29
N ALA A 49 -11.22 13.77 -5.95
CA ALA A 49 -12.64 14.10 -5.89
C ALA A 49 -13.31 14.12 -7.28
N HIS A 50 -12.62 14.60 -8.32
CA HIS A 50 -13.16 14.66 -9.69
C HIS A 50 -13.09 13.31 -10.43
N LEU A 51 -12.02 12.52 -10.21
CA LEU A 51 -11.85 11.16 -10.74
C LEU A 51 -12.57 10.09 -9.91
N GLY A 52 -13.03 10.41 -8.70
CA GLY A 52 -13.77 9.48 -7.83
C GLY A 52 -15.10 8.98 -8.41
N ALA A 53 -15.61 9.61 -9.47
CA ALA A 53 -16.73 9.08 -10.25
C ALA A 53 -16.35 7.87 -11.13
N ASN A 54 -15.05 7.66 -11.39
CA ASN A 54 -14.53 6.53 -12.15
C ASN A 54 -13.25 5.96 -11.50
N ASN A 55 -13.42 5.06 -10.53
CA ASN A 55 -12.33 4.44 -9.77
C ASN A 55 -11.25 3.79 -10.66
N ILE A 56 -11.61 3.34 -11.86
CA ILE A 56 -10.68 2.77 -12.84
C ILE A 56 -9.65 3.81 -13.30
N ASP A 57 -10.11 5.01 -13.68
CA ASP A 57 -9.23 6.10 -14.12
C ASP A 57 -8.32 6.58 -12.99
N LEU A 58 -8.85 6.58 -11.75
CA LEU A 58 -8.07 6.90 -10.56
C LEU A 58 -6.98 5.86 -10.31
N MET A 59 -7.30 4.56 -10.33
CA MET A 59 -6.30 3.49 -10.17
C MET A 59 -5.19 3.58 -11.22
N GLN A 60 -5.55 3.82 -12.49
CA GLN A 60 -4.56 3.98 -13.56
C GLN A 60 -3.66 5.19 -13.33
N SER A 61 -4.23 6.31 -12.90
CA SER A 61 -3.48 7.53 -12.62
C SER A 61 -2.51 7.35 -11.46
N LEU A 62 -2.96 6.71 -10.37
CA LEU A 62 -2.13 6.38 -9.21
C LEU A 62 -1.01 5.41 -9.56
N LEU A 63 -1.32 4.36 -10.34
CA LEU A 63 -0.32 3.41 -10.81
C LEU A 63 0.72 4.08 -11.69
N ARG A 64 0.30 4.99 -12.59
CA ARG A 64 1.22 5.77 -13.43
C ARG A 64 2.19 6.59 -12.60
N VAL A 65 1.71 7.26 -11.54
CA VAL A 65 2.59 7.99 -10.62
C VAL A 65 3.53 7.03 -9.90
N ALA A 66 3.04 5.88 -9.42
CA ALA A 66 3.86 4.92 -8.69
C ALA A 66 5.03 4.33 -9.51
N ILE A 67 4.82 4.11 -10.81
CA ILE A 67 5.84 3.52 -11.70
C ILE A 67 6.73 4.55 -12.40
N ASP A 68 6.45 5.84 -12.26
CA ASP A 68 7.25 6.92 -12.85
C ASP A 68 8.55 7.08 -12.06
N ASP A 69 9.67 6.66 -12.65
CA ASP A 69 11.01 6.75 -12.06
C ASP A 69 11.54 8.19 -11.97
N THR A 70 10.90 9.13 -12.68
CA THR A 70 11.22 10.57 -12.60
C THR A 70 10.48 11.26 -11.45
N ALA A 71 9.44 10.64 -10.90
CA ALA A 71 8.70 11.17 -9.78
C ALA A 71 9.46 11.01 -8.45
N LEU A 72 9.21 11.94 -7.51
CA LEU A 72 9.79 11.86 -6.17
C LEU A 72 9.31 10.59 -5.45
N PRO A 73 10.18 9.88 -4.70
CA PRO A 73 9.80 8.68 -3.96
C PRO A 73 8.56 8.87 -3.07
N ASP A 74 8.46 9.99 -2.36
CA ASP A 74 7.31 10.32 -1.52
C ASP A 74 5.99 10.39 -2.31
N ALA A 75 6.01 10.92 -3.53
CA ALA A 75 4.83 10.99 -4.38
C ALA A 75 4.43 9.60 -4.90
N ARG A 76 5.42 8.76 -5.25
CA ARG A 76 5.21 7.37 -5.66
C ARG A 76 4.62 6.55 -4.51
N GLN A 77 5.15 6.70 -3.29
CA GLN A 77 4.63 6.07 -2.07
C GLN A 77 3.20 6.55 -1.76
N ALA A 78 2.93 7.85 -1.84
CA ALA A 78 1.59 8.38 -1.63
C ALA A 78 0.58 7.80 -2.63
N GLY A 79 0.97 7.67 -3.91
CA GLY A 79 0.17 7.02 -4.93
C GLY A 79 -0.15 5.56 -4.59
N LEU A 80 0.84 4.80 -4.10
CA LEU A 80 0.65 3.42 -3.65
C LEU A 80 -0.24 3.31 -2.41
N ASN A 81 -0.16 4.25 -1.47
CA ASN A 81 -1.01 4.24 -0.28
C ASN A 81 -2.48 4.48 -0.63
N VAL A 82 -2.78 5.45 -1.50
CA VAL A 82 -4.16 5.66 -2.00
C VAL A 82 -4.62 4.46 -2.81
N LEU A 83 -3.75 3.88 -3.64
CA LEU A 83 -4.07 2.66 -4.38
C LEU A 83 -4.40 1.50 -3.43
N GLN A 84 -3.70 1.40 -2.29
CA GLN A 84 -4.04 0.39 -1.31
C GLN A 84 -5.45 0.59 -0.74
N GLU A 85 -5.81 1.81 -0.34
CA GLU A 85 -7.16 2.09 0.18
C GLU A 85 -8.24 1.67 -0.84
N LEU A 86 -8.00 1.88 -2.13
CA LEU A 86 -8.92 1.46 -3.19
C LEU A 86 -9.06 -0.07 -3.28
N VAL A 87 -7.97 -0.83 -3.17
CA VAL A 87 -8.01 -2.30 -3.26
C VAL A 87 -8.42 -2.99 -1.96
N GLU A 88 -8.81 -2.24 -0.90
CA GLU A 88 -9.55 -2.79 0.24
C GLU A 88 -10.95 -3.27 -0.18
N ASP A 89 -11.53 -2.62 -1.20
CA ASP A 89 -12.78 -3.02 -1.81
C ASP A 89 -12.53 -4.15 -2.83
N LEU A 90 -13.27 -5.26 -2.68
CA LEU A 90 -13.06 -6.46 -3.47
C LEU A 90 -13.35 -6.25 -4.97
N ASP A 91 -14.39 -5.48 -5.29
CA ASP A 91 -14.76 -5.20 -6.68
C ASP A 91 -13.68 -4.33 -7.34
N LYS A 92 -13.18 -3.34 -6.60
CA LYS A 92 -12.08 -2.47 -7.02
C LYS A 92 -10.78 -3.23 -7.21
N ALA A 93 -10.44 -4.16 -6.32
CA ALA A 93 -9.28 -5.02 -6.46
C ALA A 93 -9.39 -5.95 -7.68
N ALA A 94 -10.59 -6.47 -7.96
CA ALA A 94 -10.85 -7.28 -9.15
C ALA A 94 -10.73 -6.46 -10.45
N ASP A 95 -11.18 -5.21 -10.45
CA ASP A 95 -10.97 -4.29 -11.57
C ASP A 95 -9.48 -3.96 -11.75
N PHE A 96 -8.75 -3.69 -10.66
CA PHE A 96 -7.31 -3.46 -10.73
C PHE A 96 -6.53 -4.65 -11.32
N ARG A 97 -6.96 -5.88 -11.04
CA ARG A 97 -6.45 -7.09 -11.74
C ARG A 97 -6.71 -7.04 -13.24
N LYS A 98 -7.93 -6.70 -13.68
CA LYS A 98 -8.27 -6.61 -15.12
C LYS A 98 -7.44 -5.55 -15.84
N LEU A 99 -6.97 -4.53 -15.13
CA LEU A 99 -6.06 -3.49 -15.63
C LEU A 99 -4.59 -3.94 -15.69
N ASN A 100 -4.27 -5.19 -15.35
CA ASN A 100 -2.90 -5.69 -15.14
C ASN A 100 -2.10 -4.86 -14.13
N GLY A 101 -2.79 -4.23 -13.17
CA GLY A 101 -2.18 -3.27 -12.26
C GLY A 101 -1.24 -3.89 -11.21
N PHE A 102 -1.43 -5.17 -10.90
CA PHE A 102 -0.61 -5.86 -9.88
C PHE A 102 0.80 -6.21 -10.35
N ALA A 103 1.01 -6.48 -11.65
CA ALA A 103 2.33 -6.86 -12.15
C ALA A 103 3.38 -5.76 -11.93
N PRO A 104 3.12 -4.47 -12.24
CA PRO A 104 4.03 -3.40 -11.88
C PRO A 104 4.21 -3.24 -10.36
N VAL A 105 3.16 -3.40 -9.55
CA VAL A 105 3.27 -3.30 -8.09
C VAL A 105 4.19 -4.38 -7.52
N VAL A 106 4.16 -5.60 -8.07
CA VAL A 106 5.11 -6.67 -7.70
C VAL A 106 6.54 -6.27 -8.07
N ALA A 107 6.77 -5.64 -9.21
CA ALA A 107 8.10 -5.16 -9.59
C ALA A 107 8.64 -4.09 -8.61
N LEU A 108 7.77 -3.21 -8.09
CA LEU A 108 8.13 -2.18 -7.10
C LEU A 108 8.60 -2.77 -5.75
N LEU A 109 8.36 -4.06 -5.48
CA LEU A 109 8.96 -4.74 -4.31
C LEU A 109 10.50 -4.80 -4.37
N GLY A 110 11.08 -4.69 -5.57
CA GLY A 110 12.53 -4.61 -5.76
C GLY A 110 13.12 -3.24 -5.42
N GLU A 111 12.29 -2.21 -5.30
CA GLU A 111 12.73 -0.85 -4.98
C GLU A 111 12.70 -0.64 -3.46
N THR A 112 13.86 -0.39 -2.86
CA THR A 112 14.00 -0.30 -1.38
C THR A 112 13.14 0.81 -0.78
N GLU A 113 12.89 1.88 -1.53
CA GLU A 113 12.05 3.01 -1.10
C GLU A 113 10.55 2.73 -1.24
N LEU A 114 10.13 1.77 -2.08
CA LEU A 114 8.71 1.50 -2.36
C LEU A 114 8.21 0.15 -1.86
N GLN A 115 9.11 -0.77 -1.53
CA GLN A 115 8.79 -2.12 -1.08
C GLN A 115 7.77 -2.18 0.07
N GLU A 116 7.76 -1.19 0.98
CA GLU A 116 6.78 -1.11 2.07
C GLU A 116 5.36 -0.88 1.54
N ALA A 117 5.17 0.19 0.77
CA ALA A 117 3.88 0.58 0.23
C ALA A 117 3.38 -0.44 -0.81
N ALA A 118 4.29 -0.97 -1.64
CA ALA A 118 3.97 -2.04 -2.59
C ALA A 118 3.51 -3.32 -1.87
N ALA A 119 4.23 -3.79 -0.85
CA ALA A 119 3.81 -4.93 -0.05
C ALA A 119 2.48 -4.66 0.67
N TRP A 120 2.23 -3.42 1.09
CA TRP A 120 0.97 -3.00 1.70
C TRP A 120 -0.21 -3.16 0.71
N VAL A 121 -0.09 -2.67 -0.54
CA VAL A 121 -1.11 -2.87 -1.61
C VAL A 121 -1.38 -4.36 -1.86
N LEU A 122 -0.32 -5.16 -2.08
CA LEU A 122 -0.46 -6.57 -2.42
C LEU A 122 -1.09 -7.38 -1.29
N GLY A 123 -0.68 -7.11 -0.05
CA GLY A 123 -1.22 -7.78 1.12
C GLY A 123 -2.71 -7.50 1.29
N THR A 124 -3.12 -6.23 1.16
CA THR A 124 -4.53 -5.83 1.24
C THR A 124 -5.37 -6.54 0.17
N ALA A 125 -4.96 -6.49 -1.09
CA ALA A 125 -5.69 -7.11 -2.19
C ALA A 125 -5.80 -8.64 -2.03
N ALA A 126 -4.78 -9.30 -1.50
CA ALA A 126 -4.77 -10.74 -1.29
C ALA A 126 -5.71 -11.20 -0.15
N GLN A 127 -6.12 -10.30 0.77
CA GLN A 127 -6.93 -10.70 1.93
C GLN A 127 -8.26 -11.32 1.51
N ASN A 128 -8.46 -12.58 1.88
CA ASN A 128 -9.70 -13.33 1.69
C ASN A 128 -10.21 -13.42 0.24
N GLN A 129 -9.37 -13.12 -0.76
CA GLN A 129 -9.71 -13.21 -2.18
C GLN A 129 -8.87 -14.28 -2.88
N ARG A 130 -9.39 -15.50 -2.96
CA ARG A 130 -8.67 -16.65 -3.54
C ARG A 130 -8.16 -16.37 -4.96
N GLU A 131 -8.98 -15.75 -5.81
CA GLU A 131 -8.55 -15.47 -7.18
C GLU A 131 -7.37 -14.48 -7.25
N LEU A 132 -7.33 -13.49 -6.37
CA LEU A 132 -6.19 -12.56 -6.29
C LEU A 132 -4.97 -13.21 -5.66
N GLN A 133 -5.15 -14.09 -4.67
CA GLN A 133 -4.04 -14.88 -4.13
C GLN A 133 -3.36 -15.69 -5.25
N LEU A 134 -4.13 -16.44 -6.04
CA LEU A 134 -3.58 -17.22 -7.16
C LEU A 134 -2.90 -16.34 -8.20
N HIS A 135 -3.55 -15.25 -8.60
CA HIS A 135 -2.98 -14.30 -9.56
C HIS A 135 -1.64 -13.71 -9.08
N LEU A 136 -1.55 -13.33 -7.82
CA LEU A 136 -0.30 -12.78 -7.25
C LEU A 136 0.79 -13.85 -7.11
N LEU A 137 0.43 -15.10 -6.84
CA LEU A 137 1.37 -16.23 -6.87
C LEU A 137 1.93 -16.46 -8.28
N ASP A 138 1.08 -16.39 -9.31
CA ASP A 138 1.50 -16.49 -10.72
C ASP A 138 2.44 -15.34 -11.13
N LEU A 139 2.28 -14.17 -10.53
CA LEU A 139 3.17 -13.01 -10.69
C LEU A 139 4.46 -13.10 -9.87
N HIS A 140 4.72 -14.22 -9.18
CA HIS A 140 5.88 -14.43 -8.32
C HIS A 140 5.98 -13.43 -7.14
N ALA A 141 4.84 -12.95 -6.63
CA ALA A 141 4.83 -12.04 -5.48
C ALA A 141 5.41 -12.70 -4.22
N LEU A 142 5.14 -14.00 -3.99
CA LEU A 142 5.60 -14.70 -2.79
C LEU A 142 7.14 -14.72 -2.67
N PRO A 143 7.92 -15.20 -3.67
CA PRO A 143 9.38 -15.10 -3.63
C PRO A 143 9.91 -13.68 -3.40
N ALA A 144 9.30 -12.66 -4.02
CA ALA A 144 9.70 -11.26 -3.86
C ALA A 144 9.48 -10.75 -2.43
N LEU A 145 8.35 -11.09 -1.81
CA LEU A 145 8.07 -10.73 -0.41
C LEU A 145 9.05 -11.43 0.56
N LEU A 146 9.39 -12.70 0.32
CA LEU A 146 10.38 -13.43 1.12
C LEU A 146 11.80 -12.91 0.92
N HIS A 147 12.10 -12.30 -0.22
CA HIS A 147 13.37 -11.61 -0.43
C HIS A 147 13.47 -10.38 0.48
N ILE A 148 12.43 -9.54 0.55
CA ILE A 148 12.39 -8.37 1.44
C ILE A 148 12.62 -8.78 2.89
N PHE A 149 11.96 -9.86 3.35
CA PHE A 149 12.12 -10.35 4.72
C PHE A 149 13.58 -10.70 5.07
N ARG A 150 14.32 -11.26 4.11
CA ARG A 150 15.73 -11.67 4.28
C ARG A 150 16.75 -10.57 3.96
N SER A 151 16.32 -9.48 3.33
CA SER A 151 17.21 -8.41 2.89
C SER A 151 17.73 -7.59 4.06
N ALA A 152 19.06 -7.40 4.10
CA ALA A 152 19.71 -6.51 5.07
C ALA A 152 19.36 -5.03 4.84
N ASN A 153 19.00 -4.66 3.60
CA ASN A 153 18.68 -3.29 3.22
C ASN A 153 17.20 -2.95 3.45
N ALA A 154 16.36 -3.93 3.79
CA ALA A 154 14.95 -3.68 4.06
C ALA A 154 14.76 -2.97 5.41
N SER A 155 13.88 -1.98 5.42
CA SER A 155 13.45 -1.33 6.66
C SER A 155 12.59 -2.28 7.50
N THR A 156 12.49 -2.02 8.82
CA THR A 156 11.59 -2.80 9.69
C THR A 156 10.12 -2.71 9.26
N PRO A 157 9.58 -1.53 8.89
CA PRO A 157 8.24 -1.41 8.32
C PRO A 157 8.04 -2.23 7.04
N ALA A 158 9.01 -2.19 6.11
CA ALA A 158 8.98 -2.99 4.89
C ALA A 158 8.92 -4.51 5.18
N ARG A 159 9.74 -5.00 6.11
CA ARG A 159 9.69 -6.40 6.55
C ARG A 159 8.35 -6.77 7.17
N ALA A 160 7.79 -5.89 8.00
CA ALA A 160 6.48 -6.12 8.62
C ALA A 160 5.38 -6.21 7.55
N LYS A 161 5.44 -5.36 6.51
CA LYS A 161 4.49 -5.40 5.40
C LYS A 161 4.66 -6.60 4.49
N ALA A 162 5.90 -6.99 4.22
CA ALA A 162 6.19 -8.20 3.49
C ALA A 162 5.65 -9.46 4.22
N MET A 163 5.82 -9.55 5.54
CA MET A 163 5.24 -10.65 6.33
C MET A 163 3.71 -10.63 6.33
N TYR A 164 3.10 -9.45 6.47
CA TYR A 164 1.65 -9.29 6.38
C TYR A 164 1.11 -9.80 5.04
N ALA A 165 1.70 -9.34 3.93
CA ALA A 165 1.31 -9.76 2.59
C ALA A 165 1.55 -11.25 2.34
N THR A 166 2.67 -11.79 2.84
CA THR A 166 2.96 -13.23 2.81
C THR A 166 1.86 -14.01 3.53
N SER A 167 1.49 -13.60 4.76
CA SER A 167 0.39 -14.24 5.50
C SER A 167 -0.93 -14.15 4.73
N ALA A 168 -1.24 -13.00 4.11
CA ALA A 168 -2.44 -12.84 3.30
C ALA A 168 -2.46 -13.79 2.08
N LEU A 169 -1.33 -13.99 1.41
CA LEU A 169 -1.21 -14.93 0.29
C LEU A 169 -1.34 -16.41 0.70
N LEU A 170 -0.84 -16.78 1.89
CA LEU A 170 -0.82 -18.18 2.34
C LEU A 170 -2.11 -18.61 3.06
N ARG A 171 -2.85 -17.67 3.64
CA ARG A 171 -4.05 -17.97 4.43
C ARG A 171 -5.13 -18.56 3.53
N ASN A 172 -5.60 -19.76 3.89
CA ASN A 172 -6.63 -20.50 3.15
C ASN A 172 -6.30 -20.71 1.65
N CYS A 173 -5.00 -20.75 1.30
CA CYS A 173 -4.51 -20.94 -0.06
C CYS A 173 -3.49 -22.09 -0.10
N PRO A 174 -3.91 -23.34 -0.41
CA PRO A 174 -3.02 -24.49 -0.50
C PRO A 174 -1.88 -24.31 -1.50
N GLU A 175 -2.13 -23.65 -2.63
CA GLU A 175 -1.14 -23.37 -3.68
C GLU A 175 -0.02 -22.48 -3.14
N GLY A 176 -0.38 -21.41 -2.42
CA GLY A 176 0.59 -20.55 -1.75
C GLY A 176 1.37 -21.33 -0.69
N GLN A 177 0.69 -22.14 0.13
CA GLN A 177 1.33 -22.97 1.15
C GLN A 177 2.31 -23.97 0.57
N TRP A 178 2.00 -24.55 -0.60
CA TRP A 178 2.89 -25.46 -1.30
C TRP A 178 4.11 -24.74 -1.88
N GLN A 179 3.93 -23.56 -2.48
CA GLN A 179 5.05 -22.75 -2.97
C GLN A 179 5.97 -22.22 -1.86
N PHE A 180 5.49 -22.12 -0.62
CA PHE A 180 6.27 -21.62 0.51
C PHE A 180 7.23 -22.66 1.10
N GLN A 181 6.98 -23.96 0.89
CA GLN A 181 7.81 -25.06 1.40
C GLN A 181 9.18 -25.11 0.73
#